data_AF-A0AAD6ZWH8-F1
#
_entry.id   AF-A0AAD6ZWH8-F1
#
_cell.length_a   1.000
_cell.length_b   1.000
_cell.length_c   1.000
_cell.angle_alpha   90.00
_cell.angle_beta   90.00
_cell.angle_gamma   90.00
#
_symmetry.space_group_name_H-M   'P 1'
#
loop_
_entity.id
_entity.type
_entity.pdbx_description
1 polymer ?
#
loop_
_entity_poly.entity_id
_entity_poly.type
_entity_poly.pdbx_seq_one_letter_code
_entity_poly.pdbx_strand_id
1 'polypeptide(L)'
;MDGYVSILLVVFFAFLQKIEGRIRAPIKTGQAIRGTTAQIEEKLAFDRDLLSYRQTAEWGMRALQGSFGRLRLPLSIGDAKERGDLMEMCVRLHNLRTQRSKEDEEIWTNFENMLFSEQRRHDRVSRFHNFAEYQ
;
A
#
# COMPACT_ATOMS: atom_id res chain seq x y z
N MET A 1 18.14 -2.36 -18.31
CA MET A 1 18.04 -2.41 -16.84
C MET A 1 16.69 -1.86 -16.50
N ASP A 2 15.70 -2.73 -16.49
CA ASP A 2 14.29 -2.35 -16.47
C ASP A 2 13.91 -1.96 -15.04
N GLY A 3 13.79 -0.66 -14.84
CA GLY A 3 13.48 -0.05 -13.55
C GLY A 3 12.04 -0.36 -13.17
N TYR A 4 11.85 -1.42 -12.38
CA TYR A 4 10.59 -1.70 -11.71
C TYR A 4 10.37 -0.65 -10.62
N VAL A 5 9.82 0.50 -11.01
CA VAL A 5 9.34 1.52 -10.09
C VAL A 5 8.09 0.94 -9.43
N SER A 6 8.13 0.75 -8.10
CA SER A 6 6.98 0.30 -7.33
C SER A 6 5.74 1.10 -7.74
N ILE A 7 4.73 0.38 -8.23
CA ILE A 7 3.45 0.94 -8.73
C ILE A 7 2.86 1.93 -7.71
N LEU A 8 3.07 1.68 -6.41
CA LEU A 8 2.66 2.56 -5.32
C LEU A 8 3.23 4.00 -5.43
N LEU A 9 4.52 4.12 -5.77
CA LEU A 9 5.22 5.41 -5.85
C LEU A 9 4.88 6.12 -7.16
N VAL A 10 4.82 5.40 -8.29
CA VAL A 10 4.45 5.97 -9.60
C VAL A 10 3.02 6.50 -9.59
N VAL A 11 2.10 5.71 -9.04
CA VAL A 11 0.68 6.07 -8.97
C VAL A 11 0.46 7.24 -8.01
N PHE A 12 1.20 7.29 -6.90
CA PHE A 12 1.21 8.45 -6.02
C PHE A 12 1.78 9.71 -6.71
N PHE A 13 2.90 9.59 -7.44
CA PHE A 13 3.49 10.72 -8.19
C PHE A 13 2.58 11.20 -9.33
N ALA A 14 1.96 10.29 -10.08
CA ALA A 14 1.00 10.63 -11.13
C ALA A 14 -0.25 11.33 -10.57
N PHE A 15 -0.73 10.90 -9.40
CA PHE A 15 -1.79 11.59 -8.69
C PHE A 15 -1.34 12.96 -8.17
N LEU A 16 -0.13 13.08 -7.62
CA LEU A 16 0.45 14.35 -7.16
C LEU A 16 0.50 15.40 -8.28
N GLN A 17 0.77 15.00 -9.52
CA GLN A 17 0.70 15.92 -10.67
C GLN A 17 -0.74 16.42 -10.94
N LYS A 18 -1.75 15.60 -10.67
CA LYS A 18 -3.17 15.97 -10.83
C LYS A 18 -3.68 16.90 -9.71
N ILE A 19 -3.04 16.88 -8.54
CA ILE A 19 -3.36 17.73 -7.38
C ILE A 19 -2.31 18.81 -7.11
N GLU A 20 -1.44 19.09 -8.10
CA GLU A 20 -0.27 19.94 -7.95
C GLU A 20 -0.62 21.29 -7.30
N GLY A 21 0.06 21.60 -6.19
CA GLY A 21 -0.07 22.87 -5.47
C GLY A 21 -1.33 23.04 -4.60
N ARG A 22 -2.20 22.02 -4.42
CA ARG A 22 -3.37 22.15 -3.53
C ARG A 22 -3.58 20.95 -2.61
N ILE A 23 -3.63 21.20 -1.30
CA ILE A 23 -4.10 20.23 -0.32
C ILE A 23 -5.62 20.05 -0.53
N ARG A 24 -6.01 18.91 -1.09
CA ARG A 24 -7.42 18.51 -1.22
C ARG A 24 -7.78 17.55 -0.10
N ALA A 25 -8.90 17.81 0.56
CA ALA A 25 -9.46 16.93 1.58
C ALA A 25 -10.82 16.42 1.08
N PRO A 26 -11.14 15.13 1.33
CA PRO A 26 -12.45 14.59 1.01
C PRO A 26 -13.54 15.32 1.80
N ILE A 27 -14.76 15.33 1.26
CA ILE A 27 -15.93 15.92 1.90
C ILE A 27 -16.17 15.22 3.25
N LYS A 28 -16.48 16.01 4.28
CA LYS A 28 -16.77 15.47 5.62
C LYS A 28 -18.19 14.90 5.68
N THR A 29 -18.37 13.88 6.52
CA THR A 29 -19.70 13.36 6.86
C THR A 29 -20.62 14.49 7.32
N GLY A 30 -21.82 14.58 6.73
CA GLY A 30 -22.82 15.61 7.06
C GLY A 30 -22.63 16.96 6.34
N GLN A 31 -21.62 17.12 5.50
CA GLN A 31 -21.46 18.33 4.70
C GLN A 31 -22.47 18.35 3.55
N ALA A 32 -23.33 19.38 3.51
CA ALA A 32 -24.28 19.55 2.42
C ALA A 32 -23.56 19.83 1.09
N ILE A 33 -23.77 18.97 0.10
CA ILE A 33 -23.24 19.13 -1.26
C ILE A 33 -24.34 19.79 -2.09
N ARG A 34 -24.06 20.96 -2.67
CA ARG A 34 -24.97 21.65 -3.59
C ARG A 34 -24.51 21.39 -5.02
N GLY A 35 -25.46 21.10 -5.91
CA GLY A 35 -25.20 20.84 -7.32
C GLY A 35 -26.31 20.00 -7.94
N THR A 36 -26.20 19.75 -9.24
CA THR A 36 -27.02 18.75 -9.92
C THR A 36 -26.57 17.34 -9.51
N THR A 37 -27.44 16.34 -9.71
CA THR A 37 -27.12 14.93 -9.41
C THR A 37 -25.79 14.48 -10.03
N ALA A 38 -25.54 14.87 -11.29
CA ALA A 38 -24.30 14.56 -11.99
C ALA A 38 -23.06 15.20 -11.33
N GLN A 39 -23.16 16.46 -10.88
CA GLN A 39 -22.06 17.15 -10.19
C GLN A 39 -21.78 16.53 -8.82
N ILE A 40 -22.82 16.04 -8.14
CA ILE A 40 -22.68 15.36 -6.85
C ILE A 40 -21.97 14.02 -7.06
N GLU A 41 -22.36 13.24 -8.07
CA GLU A 41 -21.71 11.96 -8.41
C GLU A 41 -20.24 12.12 -8.78
N GLU A 42 -19.91 13.10 -9.64
CA GLU A 42 -18.53 13.39 -10.04
C GLU A 42 -17.66 13.72 -8.82
N LYS A 43 -18.19 14.56 -7.91
CA LYS A 43 -17.47 14.97 -6.70
C LYS A 43 -17.27 13.80 -5.75
N LEU A 44 -18.26 12.92 -5.60
CA LEU A 44 -18.15 11.71 -4.79
C LEU A 44 -17.18 10.69 -5.40
N ALA A 45 -17.12 10.57 -6.72
CA ALA A 45 -16.14 9.72 -7.41
C ALA A 45 -14.71 10.23 -7.15
N PHE A 46 -14.50 11.54 -7.30
CA PHE A 46 -13.21 12.16 -7.00
C PHE A 46 -12.78 11.96 -5.54
N ASP A 47 -13.71 12.08 -4.58
CA ASP A 47 -13.41 11.87 -3.16
C ASP A 47 -13.04 10.40 -2.86
N ARG A 48 -13.67 9.43 -3.53
CA ARG A 48 -13.29 8.01 -3.41
C ARG A 48 -11.87 7.78 -3.92
N ASP A 49 -11.52 8.34 -5.06
CA ASP A 49 -10.16 8.27 -5.60
C ASP A 49 -9.15 8.88 -4.61
N LEU A 50 -9.44 10.10 -4.12
CA LEU A 50 -8.59 10.80 -3.15
C LEU A 50 -8.37 9.97 -1.87
N LEU A 51 -9.43 9.34 -1.34
CA LEU A 51 -9.34 8.45 -0.17
C LEU A 51 -8.52 7.20 -0.45
N SER A 52 -8.70 6.57 -1.61
CA SER A 52 -7.95 5.38 -2.02
C SER A 52 -6.44 5.66 -2.11
N TYR A 53 -6.06 6.78 -2.74
CA TYR A 53 -4.66 7.20 -2.82
C TYR A 53 -4.07 7.50 -1.46
N ARG A 54 -4.83 8.17 -0.58
CA ARG A 54 -4.38 8.45 0.78
C ARG A 54 -4.14 7.16 1.57
N GLN A 55 -5.07 6.21 1.53
CA GLN A 55 -4.91 4.92 2.23
C GLN A 55 -3.67 4.17 1.71
N THR A 56 -3.47 4.18 0.39
CA THR A 56 -2.32 3.57 -0.25
C THR A 56 -1.00 4.20 0.22
N ALA A 57 -0.94 5.53 0.29
CA ALA A 57 0.21 6.26 0.82
C ALA A 57 0.44 5.98 2.32
N GLU A 58 -0.62 5.95 3.12
CA GLU A 58 -0.55 5.62 4.56
C GLU A 58 -0.04 4.20 4.80
N TRP A 59 -0.51 3.21 4.03
CA TRP A 59 -0.03 1.84 4.10
C TRP A 59 1.43 1.72 3.67
N GLY A 60 1.80 2.36 2.56
CA GLY A 60 3.18 2.41 2.08
C GLY A 60 4.14 3.02 3.11
N MET A 61 3.75 4.16 3.69
CA MET A 61 4.56 4.82 4.72
C MET A 61 4.64 4.00 6.01
N ARG A 62 3.55 3.36 6.44
CA ARG A 62 3.57 2.46 7.61
C ARG A 62 4.49 1.25 7.36
N ALA A 63 4.49 0.68 6.17
CA ALA A 63 5.37 -0.43 5.80
C ALA A 63 6.85 -0.01 5.79
N LEU A 64 7.16 1.18 5.26
CA LEU A 64 8.50 1.76 5.31
C LEU A 64 8.96 2.01 6.75
N GLN A 65 8.13 2.66 7.57
CA GLN A 65 8.45 2.92 8.99
C GLN A 65 8.67 1.62 9.76
N GLY A 66 7.83 0.61 9.57
CA GLY A 66 7.99 -0.70 10.20
C GLY A 66 9.29 -1.39 9.78
N SER A 67 9.69 -1.27 8.51
CA SER A 67 10.92 -1.85 7.98
C SER A 67 12.18 -1.25 8.58
N PHE A 68 12.14 0.04 8.95
CA PHE A 68 13.27 0.80 9.49
C PHE A 68 13.05 1.28 10.93
N GLY A 69 12.25 0.60 11.74
CA GLY A 69 11.91 1.05 13.11
C GLY A 69 13.11 1.20 14.07
N ARG A 70 14.28 0.67 13.69
CA ARG A 70 15.56 0.84 14.44
C ARG A 70 16.46 1.94 13.89
N LEU A 71 16.12 2.53 12.75
CA LEU A 71 16.86 3.64 12.16
C LEU A 71 16.59 4.91 12.97
N ARG A 72 17.57 5.31 13.79
CA ARG A 72 17.48 6.51 14.64
C ARG A 72 18.32 7.66 14.12
N LEU A 73 18.49 7.74 12.79
CA LEU A 73 19.20 8.84 12.17
C LEU A 73 18.25 10.05 12.04
N PRO A 74 18.64 11.22 12.56
CA PRO A 74 17.86 12.43 12.37
C PRO A 74 17.88 12.82 10.89
N LEU A 75 16.73 13.22 10.34
CA LEU A 75 16.67 13.80 9.01
C LEU A 75 17.21 15.23 9.08
N SER A 76 18.34 15.49 8.41
CA SER A 76 18.92 16.82 8.33
C SER A 76 17.91 17.80 7.73
N ILE A 77 17.59 18.87 8.46
CA ILE A 77 16.66 19.92 7.99
C ILE A 77 17.37 20.85 7.01
N GLY A 78 18.64 21.17 7.29
CA GLY A 78 19.46 22.10 6.52
C GLY A 78 20.06 21.53 5.25
N ASP A 79 20.13 20.20 5.12
CA ASP A 79 20.65 19.54 3.92
C ASP A 79 19.55 18.74 3.21
N ALA A 80 19.00 19.34 2.15
CA ALA A 80 17.98 18.70 1.34
C ALA A 80 18.52 17.50 0.55
N LYS A 81 19.81 17.50 0.20
CA LYS A 81 20.45 16.42 -0.57
C LYS A 81 20.65 15.21 0.33
N GLU A 82 21.27 15.40 1.50
CA GLU A 82 21.47 14.32 2.48
C GLU A 82 20.14 13.68 2.89
N ARG A 83 19.12 14.51 3.16
CA ARG A 83 17.77 14.03 3.45
C ARG A 83 17.18 13.22 2.30
N GLY A 84 17.33 13.70 1.07
CA GLY A 84 16.90 13.00 -0.14
C GLY A 84 17.59 11.65 -0.30
N ASP A 85 18.92 11.61 -0.17
CA ASP A 85 19.73 10.41 -0.30
C ASP A 85 19.33 9.35 0.74
N LEU A 86 19.10 9.76 2.00
CA LEU A 86 18.64 8.86 3.07
C LEU A 86 17.25 8.29 2.79
N MET A 87 16.30 9.14 2.39
CA MET A 87 14.94 8.70 2.04
C MET A 87 14.96 7.75 0.84
N GLU A 88 15.73 8.07 -0.20
CA GLU A 88 15.88 7.23 -1.37
C GLU A 88 16.47 5.86 -1.03
N MET A 89 17.50 5.83 -0.19
CA MET A 89 18.12 4.60 0.28
C MET A 89 17.12 3.71 1.02
N CYS A 90 16.32 4.28 1.93
CA CYS A 90 15.25 3.56 2.63
C CYS A 90 14.23 2.97 1.66
N VAL A 91 13.78 3.75 0.66
CA VAL A 91 12.81 3.27 -0.34
C VAL A 91 13.40 2.14 -1.20
N ARG A 92 14.63 2.30 -1.69
CA ARG A 92 15.31 1.26 -2.51
C ARG A 92 15.52 -0.03 -1.73
N LEU A 93 15.97 0.06 -0.47
CA LEU A 93 16.13 -1.10 0.41
C LEU A 93 14.81 -1.79 0.72
N HIS A 94 13.74 -1.04 0.94
CA HIS A 94 12.41 -1.60 1.12
C HIS A 94 11.93 -2.34 -0.13
N ASN A 95 12.08 -1.73 -1.32
CA ASN A 95 11.72 -2.38 -2.58
C ASN A 95 12.51 -3.68 -2.81
N LEU A 96 13.82 -3.67 -2.54
CA LEU A 96 14.66 -4.86 -2.62
C LEU A 96 14.16 -5.96 -1.67
N ARG A 97 13.86 -5.60 -0.41
CA ARG A 97 13.29 -6.54 0.56
C ARG A 97 11.98 -7.13 0.06
N THR A 98 11.05 -6.32 -0.42
CA THR A 98 9.76 -6.78 -0.94
C THR A 98 9.92 -7.69 -2.16
N GLN A 99 10.88 -7.43 -3.03
CA GLN A 99 11.19 -8.30 -4.18
C GLN A 99 11.72 -9.66 -3.72
N ARG A 100 12.69 -9.68 -2.80
CA ARG A 100 13.23 -10.93 -2.27
C ARG A 100 12.18 -11.72 -1.49
N SER A 101 11.32 -11.05 -0.72
CA SER A 101 10.22 -11.72 -0.02
C SER A 101 9.20 -12.36 -0.98
N LYS A 102 9.04 -11.87 -2.21
CA LYS A 102 8.21 -12.54 -3.24
C LYS A 102 8.88 -13.78 -3.80
N GLU A 103 10.20 -13.76 -3.99
CA GLU A 103 10.97 -14.95 -4.34
C GLU A 103 10.91 -15.99 -3.21
N ASP A 104 10.96 -15.53 -1.95
CA ASP A 104 10.80 -16.37 -0.77
C ASP A 104 9.36 -16.92 -0.64
N GLU A 105 8.34 -16.23 -1.17
CA GLU A 105 6.94 -16.66 -1.10
C GLU A 105 6.70 -17.98 -1.83
N GLU A 106 7.39 -18.20 -2.96
CA GLU A 106 7.40 -19.48 -3.65
C GLU A 106 8.07 -20.58 -2.80
N ILE A 107 9.16 -20.24 -2.11
CA ILE A 107 9.87 -21.14 -1.20
C ILE A 107 8.99 -21.48 0.00
N TRP A 108 8.34 -20.50 0.62
CA TRP A 108 7.42 -20.67 1.75
C TRP A 108 6.18 -21.48 1.36
N THR A 109 5.60 -21.22 0.18
CA THR A 109 4.47 -21.99 -0.35
C THR A 109 4.86 -23.44 -0.58
N ASN A 110 6.05 -23.69 -1.16
CA ASN A 110 6.57 -25.04 -1.34
C ASN A 110 6.88 -25.72 -0.01
N PHE A 111 7.41 -24.99 0.97
CA PHE A 111 7.71 -25.51 2.30
C PHE A 111 6.43 -25.86 3.09
N GLU A 112 5.41 -25.02 3.00
CA GLU A 112 4.09 -25.28 3.58
C GLU A 112 3.45 -26.52 2.94
N ASN A 113 3.53 -26.65 1.61
CA ASN A 113 3.07 -27.83 0.88
C ASN A 113 3.84 -29.09 1.28
N MET A 114 5.14 -28.99 1.52
CA MET A 114 5.95 -30.13 1.96
C MET A 114 5.63 -30.55 3.41
N LEU A 115 5.52 -29.61 4.34
CA LEU A 115 5.32 -29.90 5.77
C LEU A 115 3.89 -30.29 6.14
N PHE A 116 2.90 -29.65 5.53
CA PHE A 116 1.49 -29.79 5.94
C PHE A 116 0.65 -30.56 4.93
N SER A 117 1.24 -31.13 3.87
CA SER A 117 0.52 -31.98 2.90
C SER A 117 -0.18 -33.15 3.58
N GLU A 118 0.54 -33.91 4.41
CA GLU A 118 -0.02 -35.05 5.14
C GLU A 118 -1.05 -34.61 6.18
N GLN A 119 -0.80 -33.50 6.87
CA GLN A 119 -1.72 -32.97 7.88
C GLN A 119 -3.03 -32.48 7.25
N ARG A 120 -2.98 -31.84 6.07
CA ARG A 120 -4.17 -31.49 5.27
C ARG A 120 -4.86 -32.72 4.68
N ARG A 121 -4.11 -33.73 4.24
CA ARG A 121 -4.66 -35.00 3.73
C ARG A 121 -5.47 -35.74 4.79
N HIS A 122 -5.05 -35.64 6.05
CA HIS A 122 -5.73 -36.25 7.20
C HIS A 122 -6.65 -35.28 7.96
N ASP A 123 -6.80 -34.04 7.50
CA ASP A 123 -7.68 -33.06 8.15
C ASP A 123 -9.16 -33.39 7.90
N ARG A 124 -9.75 -34.06 8.89
CA ARG A 124 -11.17 -34.43 8.91
C ARG A 124 -12.08 -33.29 9.39
N VAL A 125 -11.51 -32.19 9.89
CA VAL A 125 -12.25 -31.08 10.50
C VAL A 125 -12.66 -30.04 9.45
N SER A 126 -11.91 -29.93 8.34
CA SER A 126 -12.24 -29.07 7.19
C SER A 126 -13.69 -29.20 6.67
N ARG A 127 -14.29 -30.40 6.78
CA ARG A 127 -15.69 -30.69 6.40
C ARG A 127 -16.73 -29.90 7.21
N PHE A 128 -16.38 -29.38 8.38
CA PHE A 128 -17.27 -28.57 9.21
C PHE A 128 -17.16 -27.07 8.93
N HIS A 129 -16.22 -26.65 8.07
CA HIS A 129 -16.01 -25.27 7.64
C HIS A 129 -16.34 -25.11 6.15
N ASN A 130 -17.54 -25.51 5.73
CA ASN A 130 -18.07 -25.06 4.45
C ASN A 130 -18.55 -23.60 4.58
N PHE A 131 -18.21 -22.80 3.58
CA PHE A 131 -18.46 -21.38 3.45
C PHE A 131 -19.95 -21.02 3.59
N ALA A 132 -20.23 -19.83 4.12
CA ALA A 132 -21.56 -19.25 4.10
C ALA A 132 -22.05 -19.12 2.65
N GLU A 133 -23.11 -19.84 2.32
CA GLU A 133 -23.89 -19.59 1.11
C GLU A 133 -24.53 -18.20 1.22
N TYR A 134 -24.15 -17.29 0.33
CA TYR A 134 -24.94 -16.09 0.08
C TYR A 134 -26.14 -16.48 -0.77
N GLN A 135 -27.34 -16.27 -0.23
CA GLN A 135 -28.60 -16.24 -0.99
C GLN A 135 -28.66 -15.04 -1.92
#